data_AF-A0AAJ0EB22-F1
#
_entry.id   AF-A0AAJ0EB22-F1
#
_cell.length_a   1.000
_cell.length_b   1.000
_cell.length_c   1.000
_cell.angle_alpha   90.00
_cell.angle_beta   90.00
_cell.angle_gamma   90.00
#
_symmetry.space_group_name_H-M   'P 1'
#
loop_
_entity.id
_entity.type
_entity.pdbx_description
1 polymer ?
#
loop_
_entity_poly.entity_id
_entity_poly.type
_entity_poly.pdbx_seq_one_letter_code
_entity_poly.pdbx_strand_id
1 'polypeptide(L)'
;MHMQKRHGLSIPSSERLIADLETLVKYFHFVMTEYVECLYCGSVRNTAQAVRQHMVRKAHCRIDIDKPDSEFRDFYDLDSTYGTDGEDNSGRQRFVDSDQNTRELASGKIVSHRNAKKSRDRRTPRNDEREASDLLLDGGASRSQDTSTALTASGNGKKDLTEAADKRDRISERQLATLRPADRQALVHLPLPQQRALFAKAKKQQETWNSEQLAQQIKIQMKAR
;
A
#
# COMPACT_ATOMS: atom_id res chain seq x y z
N MET A 1 22.71 4.18 9.79
CA MET A 1 21.42 4.43 10.49
C MET A 1 20.91 5.87 10.36
N HIS A 2 20.86 6.45 9.15
CA HIS A 2 20.29 7.80 8.92
C HIS A 2 18.84 7.72 8.45
N MET A 3 18.54 6.87 7.46
CA MET A 3 17.23 6.79 6.82
C MET A 3 16.11 6.37 7.77
N GLN A 4 16.38 5.41 8.66
CA GLN A 4 15.41 4.99 9.67
C GLN A 4 15.11 6.09 10.70
N LYS A 5 16.13 6.82 11.17
CA LYS A 5 15.99 7.82 12.25
C LYS A 5 15.46 9.17 11.75
N ARG A 6 15.97 9.66 10.63
CA ARG A 6 15.64 11.00 10.10
C ARG A 6 14.44 10.98 9.15
N HIS A 7 14.29 9.91 8.38
CA HIS A 7 13.26 9.82 7.33
C HIS A 7 12.19 8.79 7.65
N GLY A 8 12.31 8.08 8.78
CA GLY A 8 11.33 7.07 9.20
C GLY A 8 11.30 5.83 8.32
N LEU A 9 12.39 5.57 7.57
CA LEU A 9 12.47 4.40 6.68
C LEU A 9 12.34 3.10 7.50
N SER A 10 11.25 2.38 7.28
CA SER A 10 10.99 1.09 7.93
C SER A 10 10.93 -0.02 6.88
N ILE A 11 11.84 -0.98 7.02
CA ILE A 11 11.91 -2.21 6.24
C ILE A 11 11.44 -3.31 7.20
N PRO A 12 10.26 -3.93 6.97
CA PRO A 12 9.79 -5.01 7.80
C PRO A 12 10.75 -6.19 7.70
N SER A 13 10.92 -6.91 8.81
CA SER A 13 11.47 -8.27 8.84
C SER A 13 12.72 -8.49 7.98
N SER A 14 13.79 -7.77 8.28
CA SER A 14 15.07 -7.85 7.56
C SER A 14 15.67 -9.27 7.52
N GLU A 15 15.24 -10.17 8.42
CA GLU A 15 15.68 -11.57 8.48
C GLU A 15 15.02 -12.46 7.43
N ARG A 16 13.89 -12.04 6.84
CA ARG A 16 13.12 -12.81 5.84
C ARG A 16 13.31 -12.32 4.42
N LEU A 17 14.34 -11.51 4.19
CA LEU A 17 14.69 -11.02 2.86
C LEU A 17 15.37 -12.14 2.07
N ILE A 18 14.84 -12.46 0.88
CA ILE A 18 15.47 -13.42 -0.05
C ILE A 18 16.72 -12.79 -0.68
N ALA A 19 16.68 -11.47 -0.90
CA ALA A 19 17.74 -10.71 -1.53
C ALA A 19 18.51 -9.84 -0.52
N ASP A 20 19.76 -9.51 -0.86
CA ASP A 20 20.57 -8.59 -0.07
C ASP A 20 19.87 -7.24 0.13
N LEU A 21 20.06 -6.66 1.32
CA LEU A 21 19.53 -5.33 1.67
C LEU A 21 19.97 -4.26 0.67
N GLU A 22 21.18 -4.37 0.13
CA GLU A 22 21.70 -3.43 -0.87
C GLU A 22 20.85 -3.45 -2.16
N THR A 23 20.45 -4.63 -2.60
CA THR A 23 19.60 -4.82 -3.78
C THR A 23 18.23 -4.19 -3.58
N LEU A 24 17.63 -4.38 -2.40
CA LEU A 24 16.36 -3.75 -2.04
C LEU A 24 16.44 -2.22 -2.05
N VAL A 25 17.52 -1.64 -1.49
CA VAL A 25 17.71 -0.18 -1.48
C VAL A 25 17.94 0.37 -2.88
N LYS A 26 18.68 -0.35 -3.74
CA LYS A 26 18.83 0.01 -5.15
C LYS A 26 17.49 0.00 -5.88
N TYR A 27 16.63 -0.98 -5.56
CA TYR A 27 15.29 -1.04 -6.11
C TYR A 27 14.41 0.14 -5.64
N PHE A 28 14.45 0.51 -4.35
CA PHE A 28 13.76 1.72 -3.88
C PHE A 28 14.22 2.98 -4.60
N HIS A 29 15.53 3.12 -4.82
CA HIS A 29 16.07 4.23 -5.60
C HIS A 29 15.46 4.25 -7.00
N PHE A 30 15.47 3.11 -7.70
CA PHE A 30 14.90 2.96 -9.02
C PHE A 30 13.41 3.36 -9.07
N VAL A 31 12.59 2.88 -8.12
CA VAL A 31 11.16 3.25 -8.04
C VAL A 31 10.97 4.75 -7.83
N MET A 32 11.78 5.36 -6.97
CA MET A 32 11.66 6.79 -6.67
C MET A 32 12.18 7.70 -7.78
N THR A 33 13.20 7.28 -8.55
CA THR A 33 13.83 8.13 -9.57
C THR A 33 13.30 7.88 -10.97
N GLU A 34 13.11 6.62 -11.35
CA GLU A 34 12.75 6.22 -12.71
C GLU A 34 11.22 6.14 -12.86
N TYR A 35 10.53 5.51 -11.90
CA TYR A 35 9.06 5.49 -11.89
C TYR A 35 8.43 6.73 -11.26
N VAL A 36 9.23 7.52 -10.52
CA VAL A 36 8.76 8.75 -9.84
C VAL A 36 7.52 8.45 -8.99
N GLU A 37 7.57 7.32 -8.29
CA GLU A 37 6.45 6.76 -7.54
C GLU A 37 6.77 6.69 -6.04
N CYS A 38 5.73 6.81 -5.22
CA CYS A 38 5.86 6.70 -3.77
C CYS A 38 5.75 5.24 -3.32
N LEU A 39 6.74 4.78 -2.55
CA LEU A 39 6.87 3.39 -2.06
C LEU A 39 5.66 2.87 -1.25
N TYR A 40 4.85 3.76 -0.63
CA TYR A 40 3.74 3.34 0.22
C TYR A 40 2.36 3.45 -0.43
N CYS A 41 2.09 4.57 -1.10
CA CYS A 41 0.78 4.88 -1.66
C CYS A 41 0.68 4.71 -3.18
N GLY A 42 1.79 4.42 -3.86
CA GLY A 42 1.83 4.27 -5.31
C GLY A 42 1.54 5.56 -6.09
N SER A 43 1.53 6.73 -5.44
CA SER A 43 1.23 7.98 -6.15
C SER A 43 2.42 8.42 -7.00
N VAL A 44 2.23 8.45 -8.31
CA VAL A 44 3.21 8.98 -9.26
C VAL A 44 3.23 10.50 -9.21
N ARG A 45 4.42 11.11 -9.30
CA ARG A 45 4.62 12.57 -9.34
C ARG A 45 5.37 12.97 -10.60
N ASN A 46 5.50 14.28 -10.83
CA ASN A 46 6.16 14.80 -12.02
C ASN A 46 7.69 14.77 -11.93
N THR A 47 8.26 14.83 -10.71
CA THR A 47 9.71 14.83 -10.49
C THR A 47 10.11 13.99 -9.28
N ALA A 48 11.30 13.40 -9.31
CA ALA A 48 11.85 12.63 -8.19
C ALA A 48 11.96 13.47 -6.90
N GLN A 49 12.19 14.78 -7.04
CA GLN A 49 12.17 15.70 -5.90
C GLN A 49 10.77 15.83 -5.29
N ALA A 50 9.73 15.91 -6.12
CA ALA A 50 8.35 15.95 -5.65
C ALA A 50 7.96 14.65 -4.93
N VAL A 51 8.45 13.49 -5.39
CA VAL A 51 8.27 12.19 -4.69
C VAL A 51 8.95 12.22 -3.33
N ARG A 52 10.22 12.61 -3.25
CA ARG A 52 10.96 12.69 -1.99
C ARG A 52 10.25 13.62 -0.99
N GLN A 53 9.82 14.79 -1.44
CA GLN A 53 9.09 15.74 -0.59
C GLN A 53 7.73 15.18 -0.15
N HIS A 54 7.01 14.49 -1.05
CA HIS A 54 5.76 13.82 -0.73
C HIS A 54 5.97 12.75 0.35
N MET A 55 7.00 11.93 0.20
CA MET A 55 7.34 10.86 1.14
C MET A 55 7.70 11.40 2.52
N VAL A 56 8.51 12.46 2.59
CA VAL A 56 8.88 13.08 3.87
C VAL A 56 7.68 13.76 4.53
N ARG A 57 6.87 14.54 3.78
CA ARG A 57 5.74 15.29 4.32
C ARG A 57 4.63 14.39 4.87
N LYS A 58 4.37 13.25 4.21
CA LYS A 58 3.34 12.28 4.64
C LYS A 58 3.89 11.10 5.43
N ALA A 59 5.20 11.07 5.70
CA ALA A 59 5.89 9.92 6.30
C ALA A 59 5.65 8.59 5.54
N HIS A 60 5.62 8.62 4.21
CA HIS A 60 5.47 7.45 3.34
C HIS A 60 6.81 6.75 3.02
N CYS A 61 7.82 6.91 3.86
CA CYS A 61 9.07 6.15 3.77
C CYS A 61 8.90 4.77 4.42
N ARG A 62 7.90 3.99 4.03
CA ARG A 62 7.64 2.66 4.60
C ARG A 62 7.11 1.77 3.50
N ILE A 63 7.48 0.50 3.56
CA ILE A 63 6.92 -0.52 2.66
C ILE A 63 5.91 -1.36 3.43
N ASP A 64 4.88 -1.81 2.73
CA ASP A 64 3.79 -2.61 3.26
C ASP A 64 3.78 -3.94 2.49
N ILE A 65 4.11 -5.02 3.19
CA ILE A 65 4.22 -6.37 2.61
C ILE A 65 2.89 -7.12 2.71
N ASP A 66 1.99 -6.68 3.60
CA ASP A 66 0.72 -7.35 3.86
C ASP A 66 -0.27 -7.15 2.71
N LYS A 67 -0.07 -6.11 1.90
CA LYS A 67 -0.86 -5.88 0.69
C LYS A 67 -0.52 -6.93 -0.37
N PRO A 68 -1.51 -7.65 -0.93
CA PRO A 68 -1.26 -8.69 -1.94
C PRO A 68 -0.68 -8.10 -3.24
N ASP A 69 -1.04 -6.87 -3.58
CA ASP A 69 -0.57 -6.19 -4.80
C ASP A 69 0.78 -5.46 -4.61
N SER A 70 1.47 -5.70 -3.49
CA SER A 70 2.74 -5.03 -3.18
C SER A 70 3.89 -5.69 -3.94
N GLU A 71 4.53 -4.95 -4.83
CA GLU A 71 5.74 -5.35 -5.56
C GLU A 71 6.93 -5.69 -4.64
N PHE A 72 6.91 -5.18 -3.40
CA PHE A 72 7.96 -5.46 -2.44
C PHE A 72 7.84 -6.86 -1.83
N ARG A 73 6.68 -7.53 -2.00
CA ARG A 73 6.42 -8.87 -1.49
C ARG A 73 7.38 -9.91 -2.08
N ASP A 74 7.73 -9.77 -3.35
CA ASP A 74 8.59 -10.69 -4.09
C ASP A 74 10.04 -10.73 -3.55
N PHE A 75 10.44 -9.74 -2.75
CA PHE A 75 11.75 -9.70 -2.10
C PHE A 75 11.79 -10.45 -0.76
N TYR A 76 10.65 -10.93 -0.27
CA TYR A 76 10.51 -11.60 1.02
C TYR A 76 10.08 -13.05 0.87
N ASP A 77 10.68 -13.91 1.69
CA ASP A 77 10.27 -15.31 1.82
C ASP A 77 9.07 -15.37 2.77
N LEU A 78 7.87 -15.26 2.20
CA LEU A 78 6.62 -15.43 2.93
C LEU A 78 6.16 -16.89 2.97
N ASP A 79 6.77 -17.74 2.14
CA ASP A 79 6.40 -19.15 1.97
C ASP A 79 6.85 -19.98 3.18
N SER A 80 7.93 -19.58 3.88
CA SER A 80 8.35 -20.23 5.14
C SER A 80 7.33 -20.17 6.29
N THR A 81 6.29 -19.33 6.18
CA THR A 81 5.16 -19.27 7.14
C THR A 81 3.99 -20.18 6.76
N TYR A 82 3.98 -20.70 5.54
CA TYR A 82 3.07 -21.75 5.09
C TYR A 82 3.89 -23.03 5.03
N GLY A 83 4.03 -23.67 6.19
CA GLY A 83 4.50 -25.05 6.23
C GLY A 83 3.72 -25.89 5.22
N THR A 84 4.44 -26.84 4.64
CA THR A 84 4.00 -27.89 3.73
C THR A 84 2.58 -28.40 3.94
N ASP A 85 1.65 -27.84 3.18
CA ASP A 85 0.37 -28.48 2.89
C ASP A 85 -0.01 -28.02 1.48
N GLY A 86 -0.04 -28.95 0.53
CA GLY A 86 -0.65 -28.67 -0.76
C GLY A 86 -2.11 -28.25 -0.61
N GLU A 87 -2.69 -27.85 -1.73
CA GLU A 87 -4.13 -27.75 -1.97
C GLU A 87 -4.94 -26.64 -1.22
N ASP A 88 -5.36 -25.67 -2.04
CA ASP A 88 -6.64 -24.96 -1.97
C ASP A 88 -6.75 -23.74 -1.02
N ASN A 89 -6.73 -22.57 -1.66
CA ASN A 89 -7.77 -21.53 -1.55
C ASN A 89 -8.24 -21.08 -0.14
N SER A 90 -8.10 -19.79 0.10
CA SER A 90 -8.75 -19.02 1.17
C SER A 90 -8.24 -19.32 2.59
N GLY A 91 -7.15 -18.64 2.97
CA GLY A 91 -6.69 -18.44 4.34
C GLY A 91 -7.67 -17.62 5.21
N ARG A 92 -8.90 -18.09 5.31
CA ARG A 92 -9.83 -17.72 6.37
C ARG A 92 -9.54 -18.69 7.50
N GLN A 93 -8.58 -18.35 8.36
CA GLN A 93 -8.42 -19.02 9.65
C GLN A 93 -9.82 -19.20 10.23
N ARG A 94 -10.25 -20.46 10.41
CA ARG A 94 -11.58 -20.80 10.93
C ARG A 94 -11.65 -20.32 12.38
N PHE A 95 -11.95 -19.04 12.56
CA PHE A 95 -12.66 -18.59 13.72
C PHE A 95 -13.99 -19.34 13.68
N VAL A 96 -14.14 -20.32 14.58
CA VAL A 96 -15.45 -20.91 14.84
C VAL A 96 -16.27 -19.75 15.42
N ASP A 97 -17.20 -19.23 14.62
CA ASP A 97 -18.11 -18.16 14.99
C ASP A 97 -19.15 -18.75 15.95
N SER A 98 -18.72 -18.97 17.19
CA SER A 98 -19.61 -19.33 18.30
C SER A 98 -20.25 -18.03 18.75
N ASP A 99 -21.38 -17.69 18.13
CA ASP A 99 -22.16 -16.46 18.30
C ASP A 99 -21.48 -15.18 17.81
N GLN A 100 -22.25 -14.29 17.17
CA GLN A 100 -21.81 -13.05 16.49
C GLN A 100 -20.96 -12.07 17.33
N ASN A 101 -20.75 -12.36 18.62
CA ASN A 101 -20.06 -11.51 19.59
C ASN A 101 -18.85 -12.18 20.25
N THR A 102 -18.43 -13.36 19.82
CA THR A 102 -17.37 -14.11 20.49
C THR A 102 -16.48 -14.82 19.48
N ARG A 103 -15.16 -14.82 19.73
CA ARG A 103 -14.16 -15.50 18.88
C ARG A 103 -13.23 -16.36 19.72
N GLU A 104 -13.04 -17.60 19.30
CA GLU A 104 -12.04 -18.50 19.86
C GLU A 104 -10.68 -18.32 19.19
N LEU A 105 -9.64 -18.21 20.01
CA LEU A 105 -8.25 -18.19 19.56
C LEU A 105 -7.73 -19.62 19.39
N ALA A 106 -6.67 -19.80 18.59
CA ALA A 106 -5.97 -21.09 18.43
C ALA A 106 -5.41 -21.66 19.76
N SER A 107 -5.34 -20.84 20.81
CA SER A 107 -5.00 -21.26 22.18
C SER A 107 -6.19 -21.86 22.96
N GLY A 108 -7.38 -21.99 22.35
CA GLY A 108 -8.62 -22.41 22.99
C GLY A 108 -9.29 -21.33 23.86
N LYS A 109 -8.73 -20.11 23.91
CA LYS A 109 -9.27 -19.00 24.70
C LYS A 109 -10.36 -18.28 23.94
N ILE A 110 -11.47 -18.02 24.63
CA ILE A 110 -12.63 -17.31 24.10
C ILE A 110 -12.48 -15.80 24.34
N VAL A 111 -12.55 -14.99 23.28
CA VAL A 111 -12.48 -13.52 23.33
C VAL A 111 -13.82 -12.94 22.89
N SER A 112 -14.47 -12.20 23.78
CA SER A 112 -15.72 -11.50 23.46
C SER A 112 -15.45 -10.14 22.80
N HIS A 113 -16.33 -9.76 21.88
CA HIS A 113 -16.29 -8.51 21.15
C HIS A 113 -16.52 -7.33 22.10
N ARG A 114 -15.85 -6.20 21.87
CA ARG A 114 -15.93 -5.02 22.77
C ARG A 114 -17.35 -4.47 22.93
N ASN A 115 -18.21 -4.70 21.94
CA ASN A 115 -19.62 -4.28 21.94
C ASN A 115 -20.58 -5.32 22.55
N ALA A 116 -20.06 -6.46 23.02
CA ALA A 116 -20.85 -7.40 23.77
C ALA A 116 -21.30 -6.77 25.08
N LYS A 117 -22.61 -6.66 25.26
CA LYS A 117 -23.20 -6.25 26.54
C LYS A 117 -22.69 -7.24 27.58
N LYS A 118 -21.80 -6.78 28.47
CA LYS A 118 -21.48 -7.52 29.69
C LYS A 118 -22.80 -7.69 30.43
N SER A 119 -23.41 -8.87 30.35
CA SER A 119 -24.33 -9.30 31.38
C SER A 119 -23.50 -9.27 32.65
N ARG A 120 -23.70 -8.24 33.48
CA ARG A 120 -23.23 -8.27 34.86
C ARG A 120 -23.88 -9.51 35.43
N ASP A 121 -23.10 -10.56 35.60
CA ASP A 121 -23.54 -11.78 36.25
C ASP A 121 -23.87 -11.39 37.68
N ARG A 122 -25.14 -11.05 37.90
CA ARG A 122 -25.69 -10.78 39.21
C ARG A 122 -25.70 -12.13 39.86
N ARG A 123 -24.76 -12.38 40.79
CA ARG A 123 -24.84 -13.53 41.69
C ARG A 123 -26.26 -13.59 42.23
N THR A 124 -27.05 -14.55 41.78
CA THR A 124 -28.40 -14.78 42.27
C THR A 124 -28.29 -15.52 43.61
N PRO A 125 -28.77 -14.97 44.73
CA PRO A 125 -29.23 -15.83 45.80
C PRO A 125 -30.53 -16.51 45.34
N ARG A 126 -30.66 -17.76 45.75
CA ARG A 126 -31.66 -18.74 45.32
C ARG A 126 -32.98 -18.52 46.11
N ASN A 127 -34.11 -18.61 45.40
CA ASN A 127 -35.51 -18.85 45.84
C ASN A 127 -36.11 -18.00 46.98
N ASP A 128 -37.22 -17.30 46.73
CA ASP A 128 -38.57 -17.88 46.83
C ASP A 128 -39.65 -16.89 46.33
N GLU A 129 -40.79 -17.47 45.98
CA GLU A 129 -41.94 -16.96 45.24
C GLU A 129 -42.68 -15.78 45.92
N ARG A 130 -43.25 -14.85 45.13
CA ARG A 130 -44.70 -14.53 45.10
C ARG A 130 -45.02 -13.24 44.32
N GLU A 131 -46.16 -13.33 43.66
CA GLU A 131 -46.94 -12.34 42.91
C GLU A 131 -47.17 -11.01 43.63
N ALA A 132 -47.24 -9.91 42.86
CA ALA A 132 -48.33 -8.92 42.92
C ALA A 132 -48.08 -7.77 41.92
N SER A 133 -49.09 -7.53 41.08
CA SER A 133 -49.33 -6.33 40.29
C SER A 133 -49.64 -5.10 41.16
N ASP A 134 -49.10 -3.92 40.85
CA ASP A 134 -49.89 -2.66 40.82
C ASP A 134 -49.08 -1.44 40.28
N LEU A 135 -49.61 -0.86 39.19
CA LEU A 135 -49.91 0.55 38.93
C LEU A 135 -48.96 1.75 39.28
N LEU A 136 -48.58 2.45 38.18
CA LEU A 136 -48.80 3.90 37.87
C LEU A 136 -47.69 4.98 38.05
N LEU A 137 -47.80 5.94 37.10
CA LEU A 137 -47.36 7.36 37.01
C LEU A 137 -45.92 7.61 36.52
N ASP A 138 -45.73 8.09 35.28
CA ASP A 138 -45.84 9.48 34.77
C ASP A 138 -44.58 10.32 35.00
N GLY A 139 -44.19 11.09 33.98
CA GLY A 139 -43.07 12.03 34.05
C GLY A 139 -42.29 12.17 32.76
N GLY A 140 -42.85 12.89 31.78
CA GLY A 140 -42.13 13.28 30.56
C GLY A 140 -41.06 14.36 30.77
N ALA A 141 -40.11 14.44 29.84
CA ALA A 141 -39.44 15.68 29.45
C ALA A 141 -38.70 15.50 28.11
N SER A 142 -39.23 16.13 27.06
CA SER A 142 -38.46 16.56 25.89
C SER A 142 -37.71 17.86 26.20
N ARG A 143 -36.45 17.97 25.75
CA ARG A 143 -35.65 19.18 25.38
C ARG A 143 -34.16 18.81 25.49
N SER A 144 -33.21 19.21 24.64
CA SER A 144 -33.16 20.17 23.54
C SER A 144 -32.01 19.80 22.61
N GLN A 145 -32.09 20.30 21.38
CA GLN A 145 -30.94 20.57 20.52
C GLN A 145 -29.88 21.39 21.26
N ASP A 146 -28.60 21.12 21.02
CA ASP A 146 -27.70 22.15 20.51
C ASP A 146 -26.36 21.60 20.01
N THR A 147 -25.82 22.41 19.12
CA THR A 147 -24.77 22.20 18.12
C THR A 147 -23.37 22.05 18.68
N SER A 148 -22.54 21.24 18.02
CA SER A 148 -21.09 21.50 17.92
C SER A 148 -20.53 20.90 16.63
N THR A 149 -20.18 21.82 15.73
CA THR A 149 -19.37 21.65 14.53
C THR A 149 -18.06 20.91 14.80
N ALA A 150 -17.76 19.87 14.02
CA ALA A 150 -16.40 19.38 13.82
C ALA A 150 -16.24 18.81 12.40
N LEU A 151 -15.35 19.44 11.65
CA LEU A 151 -14.81 19.00 10.37
C LEU A 151 -14.14 17.62 10.54
N THR A 152 -14.25 16.72 9.55
CA THR A 152 -13.09 15.99 8.99
C THR A 152 -13.51 15.07 7.84
N ALA A 153 -12.72 15.17 6.77
CA ALA A 153 -12.84 14.41 5.54
C ALA A 153 -12.53 12.92 5.76
N SER A 154 -13.29 12.03 5.12
CA SER A 154 -12.80 10.69 4.79
C SER A 154 -13.67 10.01 3.74
N GLY A 155 -13.04 9.55 2.65
CA GLY A 155 -13.66 8.62 1.71
C GLY A 155 -13.28 8.86 0.26
N ASN A 156 -12.09 8.39 -0.16
CA ASN A 156 -11.81 7.92 -1.53
C ASN A 156 -10.38 7.36 -1.56
N GLY A 157 -10.20 6.06 -1.32
CA GLY A 157 -8.90 5.38 -1.40
C GLY A 157 -8.82 4.29 -2.47
N LYS A 158 -9.94 3.93 -3.11
CA LYS A 158 -10.01 2.84 -4.09
C LYS A 158 -10.06 3.29 -5.55
N LYS A 159 -10.38 4.57 -5.80
CA LYS A 159 -10.49 5.14 -7.17
C LYS A 159 -9.14 5.57 -7.73
N ASP A 160 -8.14 5.77 -6.88
CA ASP A 160 -6.86 6.37 -7.26
C ASP A 160 -5.87 5.36 -7.89
N LEU A 161 -5.99 4.06 -7.56
CA LEU A 161 -5.06 3.03 -8.04
C LEU A 161 -5.33 2.63 -9.51
N THR A 162 -6.59 2.48 -9.89
CA THR A 162 -6.98 2.25 -11.29
C THR A 162 -6.68 3.47 -12.15
N GLU A 163 -6.93 4.68 -11.64
CA GLU A 163 -6.56 5.92 -12.33
C GLU A 163 -5.04 6.04 -12.59
N ALA A 164 -4.21 5.57 -11.66
CA ALA A 164 -2.76 5.61 -11.82
C ALA A 164 -2.30 4.63 -12.91
N ALA A 165 -2.87 3.43 -12.96
CA ALA A 165 -2.61 2.46 -14.04
C ALA A 165 -3.06 3.01 -15.40
N ASP A 166 -4.27 3.57 -15.49
CA ASP A 166 -4.80 4.16 -16.72
C ASP A 166 -3.95 5.34 -17.21
N LYS A 167 -3.40 6.15 -16.30
CA LYS A 167 -2.48 7.24 -16.65
C LYS A 167 -1.17 6.72 -17.24
N ARG A 168 -0.59 5.64 -16.68
CA ARG A 168 0.64 5.01 -17.20
C ARG A 168 0.42 4.44 -18.60
N ASP A 169 -0.74 3.84 -18.83
CA ASP A 169 -1.10 3.25 -20.10
C ASP A 169 -1.23 4.32 -21.20
N ARG A 170 -1.91 5.43 -20.91
CA ARG A 170 -2.02 6.59 -21.82
C ARG A 170 -0.67 7.23 -22.17
N ILE A 171 0.26 7.28 -21.22
CA ILE A 171 1.62 7.81 -21.48
C ILE A 171 2.36 6.87 -22.43
N SER A 172 2.23 5.56 -22.22
CA SER A 172 2.86 4.53 -23.04
C SER A 172 2.33 4.56 -24.47
N GLU A 173 1.02 4.71 -24.64
CA GLU A 173 0.39 4.86 -25.96
C GLU A 173 0.88 6.10 -26.69
N ARG A 174 1.04 7.23 -25.99
CA ARG A 174 1.63 8.46 -26.56
C ARG A 174 3.09 8.25 -26.98
N GLN A 175 3.88 7.53 -26.20
CA GLN A 175 5.27 7.22 -26.53
C GLN A 175 5.36 6.31 -27.76
N LEU A 176 4.53 5.26 -27.83
CA LEU A 176 4.40 4.41 -29.03
C LEU A 176 3.94 5.23 -30.25
N ALA A 177 3.12 6.28 -30.04
CA ALA A 177 2.67 7.16 -31.10
C ALA A 177 3.77 7.99 -31.76
N THR A 178 4.85 8.27 -31.03
CA THR A 178 6.00 9.03 -31.55
C THR A 178 6.98 8.20 -32.40
N LEU A 179 6.87 6.86 -32.36
CA LEU A 179 7.75 5.97 -33.11
C LEU A 179 7.37 5.89 -34.59
N ARG A 180 8.33 5.48 -35.42
CA ARG A 180 8.09 5.23 -36.84
C ARG A 180 7.08 4.09 -37.01
N PRO A 181 6.27 4.09 -38.08
CA PRO A 181 5.29 3.03 -38.32
C PRO A 181 5.89 1.62 -38.34
N ALA A 182 7.10 1.45 -38.90
CA ALA A 182 7.81 0.17 -38.94
C ALA A 182 8.17 -0.32 -37.53
N ASP A 183 8.69 0.56 -36.68
CA ASP A 183 9.06 0.23 -35.29
C ASP A 183 7.81 -0.11 -34.47
N ARG A 184 6.68 0.55 -34.72
CA ARG A 184 5.40 0.25 -34.06
C ARG A 184 4.93 -1.14 -34.41
N GLN A 185 4.94 -1.52 -35.70
CA GLN A 185 4.56 -2.86 -36.17
C GLN A 185 5.47 -3.95 -35.58
N ALA A 186 6.77 -3.66 -35.45
CA ALA A 186 7.73 -4.56 -34.82
C ALA A 186 7.51 -4.74 -33.30
N LEU A 187 6.69 -3.90 -32.64
CA LEU A 187 6.44 -4.01 -31.19
C LEU A 187 5.07 -4.60 -30.86
N VAL A 188 4.12 -4.65 -31.80
CA VAL A 188 2.73 -5.10 -31.57
C VAL A 188 2.63 -6.53 -31.03
N HIS A 189 3.55 -7.41 -31.41
CA HIS A 189 3.54 -8.82 -30.99
C HIS A 189 3.98 -9.03 -29.54
N LEU A 190 4.41 -7.97 -28.86
CA LEU A 190 5.00 -8.01 -27.53
C LEU A 190 4.03 -7.46 -26.48
N PRO A 191 3.97 -8.00 -25.25
CA PRO A 191 3.10 -7.46 -24.20
C PRO A 191 3.49 -6.02 -23.82
N LEU A 192 2.49 -5.20 -23.46
CA LEU A 192 2.62 -3.77 -23.12
C LEU A 192 3.76 -3.44 -22.13
N PRO A 193 3.94 -4.19 -21.02
CA PRO A 193 5.06 -3.97 -20.10
C PRO A 193 6.43 -4.10 -20.77
N GLN A 194 6.57 -5.04 -21.70
CA GLN A 194 7.82 -5.30 -22.40
C GLN A 194 8.08 -4.25 -23.49
N GLN A 195 7.04 -3.78 -24.18
CA GLN A 195 7.15 -2.61 -25.08
C GLN A 195 7.66 -1.37 -24.33
N ARG A 196 7.13 -1.10 -23.12
CA ARG A 196 7.57 0.02 -22.26
C ARG A 196 9.03 -0.12 -21.83
N ALA A 197 9.44 -1.32 -21.42
CA ALA A 197 10.82 -1.57 -20.99
C ALA A 197 11.83 -1.31 -22.13
N LEU A 198 11.50 -1.74 -23.35
CA LEU A 198 12.34 -1.49 -24.53
C LEU A 198 12.43 0.02 -24.84
N PHE A 199 11.30 0.73 -24.78
CA PHE A 199 11.28 2.17 -25.00
C PHE A 199 12.12 2.93 -23.96
N ALA A 200 11.96 2.59 -22.68
CA ALA A 200 12.74 3.20 -21.60
C ALA A 200 14.25 2.95 -21.79
N LYS A 201 14.62 1.73 -22.20
CA LYS A 201 16.02 1.38 -22.48
C LYS A 201 16.59 2.20 -23.65
N ALA A 202 15.86 2.30 -24.76
CA ALA A 202 16.27 3.06 -25.94
C ALA A 202 16.42 4.56 -25.62
N LYS A 203 15.48 5.13 -24.85
CA LYS A 203 15.55 6.53 -24.43
C LYS A 203 16.77 6.81 -23.54
N LYS A 204 17.03 5.93 -22.56
CA LYS A 204 18.21 6.03 -21.69
C LYS A 204 19.51 5.97 -22.50
N GLN A 205 19.59 5.09 -23.49
CA GLN A 205 20.73 5.00 -24.40
C GLN A 205 20.92 6.29 -25.20
N GLN A 206 19.84 6.90 -25.71
CA GLN A 206 19.91 8.17 -26.43
C GLN A 206 20.38 9.31 -25.52
N GLU A 207 19.88 9.38 -24.28
CA GLU A 207 20.29 10.38 -23.29
C GLU A 207 21.77 10.23 -22.92
N THR A 208 22.25 9.00 -22.71
CA THR A 208 23.68 8.74 -22.46
C THR A 208 24.54 9.19 -23.64
N TRP A 209 24.14 8.87 -24.88
CA TRP A 209 24.86 9.29 -26.08
C TRP A 209 24.87 10.81 -26.23
N ASN A 210 23.72 11.47 -26.03
CA ASN A 210 23.62 12.94 -26.07
C ASN A 210 24.51 13.59 -25.00
N SER A 211 24.54 13.04 -23.79
CA SER A 211 25.38 13.54 -22.70
C SER A 211 26.86 13.38 -23.01
N GLU A 212 27.25 12.26 -23.62
CA GLU A 212 28.63 12.02 -24.07
C GLU A 212 29.05 12.97 -25.18
N GLN A 213 28.18 13.20 -26.18
CA GLN A 213 28.42 14.15 -27.26
C GLN A 213 28.61 15.58 -26.72
N LEU A 214 27.75 16.00 -25.80
CA LEU A 214 27.88 17.31 -25.16
C LEU A 214 29.19 17.43 -24.37
N ALA A 215 29.56 16.38 -23.61
CA ALA A 215 30.82 16.34 -22.87
C ALA A 215 32.04 16.41 -23.81
N GLN A 216 31.98 15.75 -24.98
CA GLN A 216 33.02 15.83 -26.00
C GLN A 216 33.10 17.25 -26.60
N GLN A 217 31.97 17.88 -26.91
CA GLN A 217 31.92 19.23 -27.46
C GLN A 217 32.49 20.27 -26.48
N ILE A 218 32.16 20.16 -25.20
CA ILE A 218 32.73 21.03 -24.14
C ILE A 218 34.25 20.86 -24.06
N LYS A 219 34.76 19.62 -24.11
CA LYS A 219 36.21 19.35 -24.12
C LYS A 219 36.92 19.96 -25.32
N ILE A 220 36.31 19.91 -26.51
CA ILE A 220 36.86 20.53 -27.72
C ILE A 220 36.92 22.05 -27.55
N GLN A 221 35.84 22.68 -27.06
CA GLN A 221 35.84 24.13 -26.82
C GLN A 221 36.85 24.58 -25.76
N MET A 222 37.05 23.78 -24.70
CA MET A 222 38.05 24.07 -23.67
C MET A 222 39.50 23.94 -24.18
N LYS A 223 39.76 23.09 -25.20
CA LYS A 223 41.09 22.95 -25.81
C LYS A 223 41.39 24.01 -26.88
N ALA A 224 40.36 24.70 -27.38
CA ALA A 224 40.50 25.76 -28.38
C ALA A 224 40.73 27.16 -27.78
N ARG A 225 40.85 27.25 -26.45
CA ARG A 225 41.04 28.49 -25.68
C ARG A 225 42.35 28.44 -24.93
#